data_AF-A0A967UL51-F1
#
_entry.id   AF-A0A967UL51-F1
#
_cell.length_a   1.000
_cell.length_b   1.000
_cell.length_c   1.000
_cell.angle_alpha   90.00
_cell.angle_beta   90.00
_cell.angle_gamma   90.00
#
_symmetry.space_group_name_H-M   'P 1'
#
loop_
_entity.id
_entity.type
_entity.pdbx_description
1 polymer ?
#
loop_
_entity_poly.entity_id
_entity_poly.type
_entity_poly.pdbx_seq_one_letter_code
_entity_poly.pdbx_strand_id
1 'polypeptide(L)'
;LDLPLIVGILPLYNHRHASFLHNEVPGIRIPQDVMVRLEAAGGEGQHVGVDIALQLLDGLKAWAQGVYLMPPFGRYDMAAEIIERVRVRA
;
A
#
# COMPACT_ATOMS: atom_id res chain seq x y z
N LEU A 1 -25.58 2.27 6.22
CA LEU A 1 -25.27 0.85 6.50
C LEU A 1 -24.44 0.85 7.77
N ASP A 2 -24.92 0.26 8.86
CA ASP A 2 -24.21 0.22 10.15
C ASP A 2 -23.27 -1.00 10.26
N LEU A 3 -22.78 -1.50 9.12
CA LEU A 3 -21.87 -2.63 9.08
C LEU A 3 -20.42 -2.10 9.00
N PRO A 4 -19.52 -2.48 9.93
CA PRO A 4 -18.13 -2.08 9.87
C PRO A 4 -17.45 -2.57 8.59
N LEU A 5 -16.74 -1.67 7.91
CA LEU A 5 -15.92 -1.93 6.75
C LEU A 5 -14.44 -2.01 7.15
N ILE A 6 -13.79 -3.08 6.69
CA ILE A 6 -12.33 -3.23 6.76
C ILE A 6 -11.78 -3.13 5.35
N VAL A 7 -10.73 -2.31 5.17
CA VAL A 7 -10.05 -2.17 3.88
C VAL A 7 -8.79 -3.04 3.82
N GLY A 8 -8.64 -3.78 2.74
CA GLY A 8 -7.41 -4.53 2.45
C GLY A 8 -6.33 -3.60 1.90
N ILE A 9 -5.12 -3.65 2.45
CA ILE A 9 -3.97 -2.89 1.97
C ILE A 9 -2.83 -3.85 1.64
N LEU A 10 -2.38 -3.80 0.38
CA LEU A 10 -1.20 -4.49 -0.14
C LEU A 10 -0.15 -3.43 -0.48
N PRO A 11 0.90 -3.24 0.34
CA PRO A 11 1.99 -2.32 0.03
C PRO A 11 2.73 -2.76 -1.24
N LEU A 12 3.05 -1.80 -2.10
CA LEU A 12 3.81 -2.06 -3.32
C LEU A 12 5.29 -2.24 -2.97
N TYR A 13 6.00 -3.14 -3.65
CA TYR A 13 7.39 -3.45 -3.30
C TYR A 13 8.40 -2.70 -4.16
N ASN A 14 8.16 -2.66 -5.46
CA ASN A 14 8.95 -1.91 -6.44
C ASN A 14 8.12 -1.78 -7.73
N HIS A 15 8.68 -1.09 -8.73
CA HIS A 15 8.04 -0.90 -10.02
C HIS A 15 7.62 -2.23 -10.68
N ARG A 16 8.49 -3.25 -10.68
CA ARG A 16 8.18 -4.56 -11.28
C ARG A 16 6.97 -5.23 -10.60
N HIS A 17 6.92 -5.21 -9.28
CA HIS A 17 5.79 -5.76 -8.53
C HIS A 17 4.50 -5.00 -8.86
N ALA A 18 4.54 -3.68 -8.92
CA ALA A 18 3.40 -2.85 -9.31
C ALA A 18 2.95 -3.13 -10.76
N SER A 19 3.88 -3.23 -11.72
CA SER A 19 3.55 -3.56 -13.12
C SER A 19 2.89 -4.93 -13.25
N PHE A 20 3.37 -5.94 -12.51
CA PHE A 20 2.74 -7.25 -12.49
C PHE A 20 1.30 -7.17 -11.99
N LEU A 21 1.06 -6.52 -10.85
CA LEU A 21 -0.29 -6.35 -10.31
C LEU A 21 -1.20 -5.62 -11.31
N HIS A 22 -0.70 -4.59 -11.97
CA HIS A 22 -1.49 -3.82 -12.93
C HIS A 22 -1.86 -4.59 -14.19
N ASN A 23 -0.94 -5.39 -14.72
CA ASN A 23 -1.11 -6.06 -16.02
C ASN A 23 -1.71 -7.45 -15.90
N GLU A 24 -1.34 -8.19 -14.86
CA GLU A 24 -1.63 -9.63 -14.74
C GLU A 24 -2.75 -9.94 -13.75
N VAL A 25 -3.15 -9.00 -12.89
CA VAL A 25 -4.20 -9.23 -11.89
C VAL A 25 -5.49 -8.49 -12.27
N PRO A 26 -6.56 -9.22 -12.66
CA PRO A 26 -7.82 -8.60 -13.03
C PRO A 26 -8.41 -7.74 -11.92
N GLY A 27 -8.86 -6.55 -12.29
CA GLY A 27 -9.48 -5.60 -11.36
C GLY A 27 -8.48 -4.72 -10.60
N ILE A 28 -7.16 -4.94 -10.71
CA ILE A 28 -6.16 -4.04 -10.14
C ILE A 28 -5.72 -3.01 -11.18
N ARG A 29 -5.84 -1.73 -10.81
CA ARG A 29 -5.33 -0.61 -11.60
C ARG A 29 -4.44 0.25 -10.72
N ILE A 30 -3.17 0.38 -11.08
CA ILE A 30 -2.22 1.23 -10.37
C ILE A 30 -2.13 2.56 -11.12
N PRO A 31 -2.38 3.69 -10.45
CA PRO A 31 -2.26 5.01 -11.07
C PRO A 31 -0.87 5.28 -11.67
N GLN A 32 -0.83 6.01 -12.79
CA GLN A 32 0.42 6.26 -13.52
C GLN A 32 1.46 7.03 -12.68
N ASP A 33 1.02 7.95 -11.82
CA ASP A 33 1.89 8.69 -10.91
C ASP A 33 2.56 7.77 -9.88
N VAL A 34 1.85 6.75 -9.39
CA VAL A 34 2.40 5.72 -8.51
C VAL A 34 3.45 4.89 -9.25
N MET A 35 3.18 4.50 -10.49
CA MET A 35 4.14 3.76 -11.33
C MET A 35 5.44 4.56 -11.53
N VAL A 36 5.33 5.84 -11.90
CA VAL A 36 6.48 6.74 -12.09
C VAL A 36 7.28 6.91 -10.80
N ARG A 37 6.62 7.10 -9.66
CA ARG A 37 7.29 7.22 -8.35
C ARG A 37 8.08 5.95 -8.00
N LEU A 38 7.51 4.78 -8.26
CA LEU A 38 8.17 3.49 -7.99
C LEU A 38 9.33 3.21 -8.94
N GLU A 39 9.22 3.65 -10.20
CA GLU A 39 10.33 3.55 -11.17
C GLU A 39 11.49 4.45 -10.76
N ALA A 40 11.20 5.71 -10.42
CA ALA A 40 12.19 6.68 -9.95
C ALA A 40 12.89 6.24 -8.65
N ALA A 41 12.22 5.45 -7.81
CA ALA A 41 12.78 4.94 -6.56
C ALA A 41 13.92 3.93 -6.75
N GLY A 42 13.99 3.25 -7.89
CA GLY A 42 15.00 2.22 -8.14
C GLY A 42 15.07 1.17 -7.03
N GLY A 43 16.23 1.03 -6.38
CA GLY A 43 16.45 0.10 -5.27
C GLY A 43 15.62 0.39 -4.00
N GLU A 44 15.13 1.62 -3.86
CA GLU A 44 14.39 2.10 -2.68
C GLU A 44 12.86 1.95 -2.83
N GLY A 45 12.41 1.13 -3.78
CA GLY A 45 10.98 0.94 -4.07
C GLY A 45 10.13 0.57 -2.85
N GLN A 46 10.70 -0.16 -1.89
CA GLN A 46 10.01 -0.57 -0.67
C GLN A 46 9.60 0.62 0.21
N HIS A 47 10.47 1.62 0.35
CA HIS A 47 10.20 2.82 1.15
C HIS A 47 9.10 3.67 0.49
N VAL A 48 9.19 3.85 -0.83
CA VAL A 48 8.15 4.55 -1.60
C VAL A 48 6.82 3.80 -1.53
N GLY A 49 6.85 2.47 -1.56
CA GLY A 49 5.69 1.62 -1.37
C GLY A 49 5.01 1.77 0.00
N VAL A 50 5.79 1.85 1.08
CA VAL A 50 5.30 2.16 2.43
C VAL A 50 4.65 3.54 2.46
N ASP A 51 5.31 4.55 1.90
CA ASP A 51 4.76 5.92 1.85
C ASP A 51 3.44 5.99 1.08
N ILE A 52 3.32 5.30 -0.05
CA ILE A 52 2.08 5.21 -0.82
C ILE A 52 0.98 4.52 0.00
N ALA A 53 1.30 3.43 0.69
CA ALA A 53 0.33 2.72 1.53
C ALA A 53 -0.19 3.62 2.66
N LEU A 54 0.69 4.40 3.30
CA LEU A 54 0.31 5.38 4.33
C LEU A 54 -0.59 6.49 3.76
N GLN A 55 -0.27 7.02 2.58
CA GLN A 55 -1.10 8.03 1.90
C GLN A 55 -2.50 7.48 1.59
N LEU A 56 -2.59 6.24 1.13
CA LEU A 56 -3.86 5.57 0.88
C LEU A 56 -4.66 5.37 2.17
N LEU A 57 -4.01 4.93 3.25
CA LEU A 57 -4.62 4.78 4.56
C LEU A 57 -5.19 6.10 5.08
N ASP A 58 -4.44 7.20 4.98
CA ASP A 58 -4.88 8.52 5.40
C ASP A 58 -6.15 8.96 4.65
N GLY A 59 -6.25 8.68 3.34
CA GLY A 59 -7.46 8.96 2.54
C GLY A 59 -8.67 8.08 2.88
N LEU A 60 -8.45 6.89 3.46
CA LEU A 60 -9.50 5.91 3.76
C LEU A 60 -10.03 5.98 5.19
N LYS A 61 -9.39 6.75 6.09
CA LYS A 61 -9.78 6.87 7.51
C LYS A 61 -11.25 7.23 7.74
N ALA A 62 -11.84 8.05 6.86
CA ALA A 62 -13.25 8.46 6.96
C ALA A 62 -14.24 7.37 6.52
N TRP A 63 -13.76 6.33 5.82
CA TRP A 63 -14.59 5.33 5.15
C TRP A 63 -14.54 3.96 5.83
N ALA A 64 -13.40 3.61 6.44
CA ALA A 64 -13.14 2.29 7.00
C ALA A 64 -12.86 2.35 8.52
N GLN A 65 -13.35 1.36 9.25
CA GLN A 65 -13.17 1.24 10.71
C GLN A 65 -11.98 0.35 11.06
N GLY A 66 -11.36 -0.30 10.08
CA GLY A 66 -10.18 -1.13 10.27
C GLY A 66 -9.44 -1.40 8.97
N VAL A 67 -8.26 -1.98 9.11
CA VAL A 67 -7.35 -2.31 8.01
C VAL A 67 -6.94 -3.76 8.10
N TYR A 68 -6.98 -4.46 6.98
CA TYR A 68 -6.35 -5.77 6.80
C TYR A 68 -5.09 -5.61 5.96
N LEU A 69 -3.92 -5.76 6.59
CA LEU A 69 -2.62 -5.50 5.96
C LEU A 69 -2.00 -6.79 5.44
N MET A 70 -1.65 -6.81 4.15
CA MET A 70 -1.06 -7.96 3.45
C MET A 70 0.30 -7.56 2.87
N PRO A 71 1.43 -7.74 3.56
CA PRO A 71 2.73 -7.46 2.97
C PRO A 71 3.08 -8.47 1.87
N PRO A 72 3.67 -8.03 0.74
CA PRO A 72 4.09 -8.96 -0.30
C PRO A 72 5.28 -9.81 0.16
N PHE A 73 5.38 -11.03 -0.37
CA PHE A 73 6.56 -11.91 -0.21
C PHE A 73 6.98 -12.19 1.25
N GLY A 74 6.05 -12.12 2.21
CA GLY A 74 6.36 -12.33 3.63
C GLY A 74 7.20 -11.20 4.27
N ARG A 75 7.17 -9.99 3.68
CA ARG A 75 7.90 -8.81 4.19
C ARG A 75 7.20 -8.16 5.39
N TYR A 76 7.28 -8.85 6.53
CA TYR A 76 6.69 -8.40 7.78
C TYR A 76 7.34 -7.12 8.33
N ASP A 77 8.59 -6.83 7.94
CA ASP A 77 9.28 -5.57 8.20
C ASP A 77 8.53 -4.36 7.63
N MET A 78 8.08 -4.46 6.38
CA MET A 78 7.26 -3.40 5.77
C MET A 78 5.93 -3.23 6.50
N ALA A 79 5.32 -4.34 6.94
CA ALA A 79 4.08 -4.28 7.69
C ALA A 79 4.27 -3.61 9.06
N ALA A 80 5.35 -3.96 9.77
CA ALA A 80 5.71 -3.36 11.04
C ALA A 80 5.93 -1.84 10.90
N GLU A 81 6.68 -1.41 9.88
CA GLU A 81 6.92 0.02 9.62
C GLU A 81 5.62 0.79 9.40
N ILE A 82 4.70 0.25 8.59
CA ILE A 82 3.38 0.87 8.35
C ILE A 82 2.61 1.00 9.66
N ILE A 83 2.55 -0.07 10.47
CA ILE A 83 1.84 -0.07 11.76
C ILE A 83 2.43 0.96 12.71
N GLU A 84 3.76 1.03 12.82
CA GLU A 84 4.46 2.01 13.66
C GLU A 84 4.16 3.44 13.21
N ARG A 85 4.26 3.73 11.92
CA ARG A 85 4.03 5.08 11.38
C ARG A 85 2.58 5.51 11.48
N VAL A 86 1.61 4.60 11.37
CA VAL A 86 0.20 4.92 11.62
C VAL A 86 -0.03 5.28 13.08
N ARG A 87 0.54 4.52 14.03
CA ARG A 87 0.38 4.79 15.47
C ARG A 87 0.92 6.15 15.90
N VAL A 88 2.04 6.59 15.32
CA VAL A 88 2.65 7.90 15.63
C VAL A 88 1.83 9.07 15.06
N ARG A 89 1.01 8.83 14.03
CA ARG A 89 0.19 9.83 13.34
C ARG A 89 -1.26 9.89 13.82
N ALA A 90 -1.68 8.95 14.68
CA ALA A 90 -3.03 8.87 15.25
C ALA A 90 -3.10 9.64 16.57
#